data_AF-A0A961NGV5-F1
#
_entry.id   AF-A0A961NGV5-F1
#
_cell.length_a   1.000
_cell.length_b   1.000
_cell.length_c   1.000
_cell.angle_alpha   90.00
_cell.angle_beta   90.00
_cell.angle_gamma   90.00
#
_symmetry.space_group_name_H-M   'P 1'
#
loop_
_entity.id
_entity.type
_entity.pdbx_description
1 polymer ?
#
loop_
_entity_poly.entity_id
_entity_poly.type
_entity_poly.pdbx_seq_one_letter_code
_entity_poly.pdbx_strand_id
1 'polypeptide(L)'
;MQFFIPPDFQLPVAWFADAALPGVIKQYQNIDAILIDKSDRQMLRSLRKERLLFFTNHPSQAEPMIAYHVANVMGARFNYMATRRAFDFL
;
A
#
# COMPACT_ATOMS: atom_id res chain seq x y z
N MET A 1 23.66 -19.65 1.61
CA MET A 1 23.34 -18.21 1.64
C MET A 1 21.88 -18.06 1.25
N GLN A 2 21.06 -17.48 2.11
CA GLN A 2 19.65 -17.20 1.80
C GLN A 2 19.60 -15.73 1.36
N PHE A 3 19.47 -15.48 0.06
CA PHE A 3 19.44 -14.12 -0.50
C PHE A 3 18.08 -13.43 -0.30
N PHE A 4 17.04 -14.21 0.03
CA PHE A 4 15.70 -13.70 0.26
C PHE A 4 15.49 -13.44 1.75
N ILE A 5 15.28 -12.17 2.09
CA ILE A 5 14.84 -11.76 3.42
C ILE A 5 13.30 -11.78 3.38
N PRO A 6 12.62 -12.67 4.12
CA PRO A 6 11.17 -12.69 4.15
C PRO A 6 10.64 -11.41 4.82
N PRO A 7 9.45 -10.92 4.43
CA PRO A 7 8.82 -9.82 5.13
C PRO A 7 8.54 -10.22 6.58
N ASP A 8 8.96 -9.37 7.52
CA ASP A 8 8.60 -9.46 8.93
C ASP A 8 7.44 -8.51 9.23
N PHE A 9 6.45 -8.98 9.99
CA PHE A 9 5.26 -8.20 10.31
C PHE A 9 5.26 -7.78 11.77
N GLN A 10 5.32 -6.47 12.00
CA GLN A 10 5.27 -5.88 13.33
C GLN A 10 4.00 -5.05 13.49
N LEU A 11 3.07 -5.53 14.32
CA LEU A 11 1.75 -4.91 14.50
C LEU A 11 1.82 -3.43 14.94
N PRO A 12 2.67 -3.03 15.91
CA PRO A 12 2.76 -1.63 16.31
C PRO A 12 3.24 -0.71 15.18
N VAL A 13 4.20 -1.18 14.37
CA VAL A 13 4.71 -0.45 13.22
C VAL A 13 3.61 -0.28 12.17
N ALA A 14 2.86 -1.34 11.89
CA ALA A 14 1.74 -1.29 10.95
C ALA A 14 0.65 -0.30 11.40
N TRP A 15 0.28 -0.30 12.69
CA TRP A 15 -0.68 0.66 13.23
C TRP A 15 -0.20 2.10 13.12
N PHE A 16 1.07 2.34 13.44
CA PHE A 16 1.66 3.67 13.28
C PHE A 16 1.64 4.11 11.82
N ALA A 17 2.05 3.24 10.90
CA ALA A 17 2.03 3.52 9.46
C ALA A 17 0.61 3.83 8.96
N ASP A 18 -0.41 3.08 9.41
CA ASP A 18 -1.81 3.32 9.06
C ASP A 18 -2.30 4.68 9.54
N ALA A 19 -1.97 5.06 10.77
CA ALA A 19 -2.37 6.33 11.36
C ALA A 19 -1.66 7.53 10.70
N ALA A 20 -0.37 7.36 10.35
CA ALA A 20 0.43 8.41 9.73
C ALA A 20 0.10 8.62 8.24
N LEU A 21 -0.40 7.57 7.56
CA LEU A 21 -0.59 7.54 6.11
C LEU A 21 -1.28 8.78 5.52
N PRO A 22 -2.42 9.28 6.06
CA PRO A 22 -3.10 10.43 5.46
C PRO A 22 -2.24 11.69 5.46
N GLY A 23 -1.50 11.93 6.55
CA GLY A 23 -0.60 13.07 6.67
C GLY A 23 0.61 12.95 5.73
N VAL A 24 1.20 11.76 5.63
CA VAL A 24 2.35 11.51 4.75
C VAL A 24 1.95 11.67 3.28
N ILE A 25 0.81 11.12 2.87
CA ILE A 25 0.31 11.24 1.49
C ILE A 25 0.08 12.71 1.12
N LYS A 26 -0.52 13.50 2.01
CA LYS A 26 -0.74 14.92 1.77
C LYS A 26 0.58 15.68 1.65
N GLN A 27 1.50 15.48 2.60
CA GLN A 27 2.75 16.24 2.67
C GLN A 27 3.74 15.91 1.53
N TYR A 28 3.87 14.62 1.18
CA TYR A 28 4.90 14.17 0.24
C TYR A 28 4.39 13.97 -1.18
N GLN A 29 3.10 13.71 -1.36
CA GLN A 29 2.52 13.43 -2.69
C GLN A 29 1.52 14.51 -3.13
N ASN A 30 1.24 15.52 -2.29
CA ASN A 30 0.24 16.55 -2.55
C ASN A 30 -1.14 15.99 -2.92
N ILE A 31 -1.52 14.87 -2.29
CA ILE A 31 -2.81 14.21 -2.48
C ILE A 31 -3.67 14.50 -1.25
N ASP A 32 -4.78 15.21 -1.44
CA ASP A 32 -5.71 15.53 -0.35
C ASP A 32 -6.57 14.33 0.07
N ALA A 33 -7.00 13.52 -0.90
CA ALA A 33 -7.87 12.39 -0.64
C ALA A 33 -7.72 11.29 -1.70
N ILE A 34 -7.83 10.04 -1.25
CA ILE A 34 -8.03 8.88 -2.11
C ILE A 34 -9.51 8.52 -2.04
N LEU A 35 -10.20 8.68 -3.16
CA LEU A 35 -11.62 8.39 -3.28
C LEU A 35 -11.80 6.94 -3.75
N ILE A 36 -12.58 6.18 -3.00
CA ILE A 36 -12.98 4.82 -3.35
C ILE A 36 -14.48 4.73 -3.10
N ASP A 37 -15.22 4.42 -4.17
CA ASP A 37 -16.67 4.32 -4.13
C ASP A 37 -17.14 3.24 -3.15
N LYS A 38 -18.35 3.42 -2.62
CA LYS A 38 -18.89 2.49 -1.60
C LYS A 38 -19.00 1.06 -2.12
N SER A 39 -19.39 0.88 -3.38
CA SER A 39 -19.44 -0.44 -4.05
C SER A 39 -18.05 -1.09 -4.08
N ASP A 40 -17.04 -0.30 -4.44
CA ASP A 40 -15.68 -0.80 -4.62
C ASP A 40 -15.04 -1.13 -3.27
N ARG A 41 -15.35 -0.36 -2.21
CA ARG A 41 -14.95 -0.70 -0.84
C ARG A 41 -15.51 -2.06 -0.41
N GLN A 42 -16.76 -2.37 -0.76
CA GLN A 42 -17.36 -3.67 -0.43
C GLN A 42 -16.70 -4.81 -1.21
N MET A 43 -16.49 -4.61 -2.51
CA MET A 43 -15.74 -5.55 -3.35
C MET A 43 -14.33 -5.78 -2.81
N LEU A 44 -13.56 -4.73 -2.51
CA LEU A 44 -12.21 -4.88 -1.96
C LEU A 44 -12.22 -5.70 -0.68
N ARG A 45 -13.15 -5.45 0.25
CA ARG A 45 -13.24 -6.22 1.50
C ARG A 45 -13.58 -7.70 1.29
N SER A 46 -14.34 -8.05 0.25
CA SER A 46 -14.64 -9.46 -0.04
C SER A 46 -13.41 -10.23 -0.50
N LEU A 47 -12.41 -9.53 -1.06
CA LEU A 47 -11.18 -10.10 -1.59
C LEU A 47 -10.07 -10.33 -0.54
N ARG A 48 -10.27 -9.94 0.73
CA ARG A 48 -9.22 -9.96 1.79
C ARG A 48 -8.46 -11.28 1.93
N LYS A 49 -9.11 -12.41 1.69
CA LYS A 49 -8.54 -13.76 1.87
C LYS A 49 -8.08 -14.40 0.55
N GLU A 50 -8.21 -13.69 -0.55
CA GLU A 50 -7.87 -14.19 -1.88
C GLU A 50 -6.40 -13.89 -2.23
N ARG A 51 -5.83 -14.73 -3.10
CA ARG A 51 -4.52 -14.47 -3.69
C ARG A 51 -4.68 -13.64 -4.94
N LEU A 52 -4.15 -12.43 -4.94
CA LEU A 52 -4.43 -11.42 -5.96
C LEU A 52 -3.14 -10.81 -6.49
N LEU A 53 -3.21 -10.34 -7.72
CA LEU A 53 -2.25 -9.40 -8.28
C LEU A 53 -2.97 -8.07 -8.49
N PHE A 54 -2.44 -7.02 -7.88
CA PHE A 54 -2.99 -5.68 -8.00
C PHE A 54 -2.20 -4.90 -9.05
N PHE A 55 -2.86 -4.60 -10.17
CA PHE A 55 -2.26 -3.85 -11.27
C PHE A 55 -2.82 -2.43 -11.27
N THR A 56 -1.92 -1.46 -11.29
CA THR A 56 -2.27 -0.05 -11.47
C THR A 56 -1.52 0.50 -12.67
N ASN A 57 -2.04 1.58 -13.25
CA ASN A 57 -1.20 2.48 -14.01
C ASN A 57 -0.14 3.10 -13.07
N HIS A 58 1.00 3.53 -13.62
CA HIS A 58 2.11 4.13 -12.86
C HIS A 58 2.46 5.51 -13.41
N PRO A 59 1.56 6.51 -13.30
CA PRO A 59 1.81 7.85 -13.80
C PRO A 59 2.81 8.66 -12.96
N SER A 60 3.06 8.28 -11.69
CA SER A 60 3.84 9.07 -10.72
C SER A 60 4.77 8.19 -9.89
N GLN A 61 5.12 8.60 -8.66
CA GLN A 61 5.80 7.75 -7.65
C GLN A 61 4.92 7.53 -6.40
N ALA A 62 3.66 8.00 -6.42
CA ALA A 62 2.74 7.93 -5.30
C ALA A 62 2.09 6.54 -5.13
N GLU A 63 2.19 5.68 -6.13
CA GLU A 63 1.47 4.42 -6.27
C GLU A 63 1.65 3.48 -5.08
N PRO A 64 2.85 3.32 -4.47
CA PRO A 64 3.00 2.48 -3.28
C PRO A 64 2.13 2.94 -2.12
N MET A 65 1.99 4.25 -1.90
CA MET A 65 1.18 4.82 -0.82
C MET A 65 -0.32 4.70 -1.11
N ILE A 66 -0.72 4.86 -2.37
CA ILE A 66 -2.10 4.65 -2.81
C ILE A 66 -2.49 3.18 -2.66
N ALA A 67 -1.65 2.27 -3.14
CA ALA A 67 -1.85 0.84 -3.00
C ALA A 67 -1.88 0.41 -1.53
N TYR A 68 -1.10 1.05 -0.66
CA TYR A 68 -1.12 0.80 0.79
C TYR A 68 -2.47 1.22 1.38
N HIS A 69 -3.01 2.37 0.97
CA HIS A 69 -4.36 2.79 1.35
C HIS A 69 -5.43 1.78 0.89
N VAL A 70 -5.34 1.28 -0.34
CA VAL A 70 -6.27 0.27 -0.87
C VAL A 70 -6.18 -1.05 -0.08
N ALA A 71 -4.98 -1.50 0.26
CA ALA A 71 -4.77 -2.68 1.10
C ALA A 71 -5.43 -2.53 2.48
N ASN A 72 -5.30 -1.35 3.10
CA ASN A 72 -5.95 -1.04 4.36
C ASN A 72 -7.49 -1.10 4.26
N VAL A 73 -8.06 -0.57 3.18
CA VAL A 73 -9.51 -0.62 2.91
C VAL A 73 -10.00 -2.07 2.70
N MET A 74 -9.21 -2.88 2.00
CA MET A 74 -9.42 -4.32 1.83
C MET A 74 -9.29 -5.10 3.15
N GLY A 75 -8.59 -4.56 4.15
CA GLY A 75 -8.26 -5.24 5.39
C GLY A 75 -7.16 -6.29 5.22
N ALA A 76 -6.26 -6.08 4.26
CA ALA A 76 -5.13 -6.95 3.93
C ALA A 76 -3.81 -6.16 4.00
N ARG A 77 -2.69 -6.86 3.84
CA ARG A 77 -1.36 -6.26 3.68
C ARG A 77 -0.77 -6.73 2.37
N PHE A 78 -0.36 -5.79 1.52
CA PHE A 78 0.25 -6.11 0.24
C PHE A 78 1.76 -6.27 0.40
N ASN A 79 2.31 -7.23 -0.33
CA ASN A 79 3.73 -7.30 -0.58
C ASN A 79 4.01 -6.57 -1.89
N TYR A 80 4.92 -5.60 -1.87
CA TYR A 80 5.25 -4.77 -3.02
C TYR A 80 6.43 -5.36 -3.78
N MET A 81 6.28 -5.50 -5.09
CA MET A 81 7.40 -5.73 -5.98
C MET A 81 7.88 -4.38 -6.50
N ALA A 82 9.11 -4.01 -6.15
CA ALA A 82 9.73 -2.79 -6.64
C ALA A 82 11.12 -3.12 -7.21
N THR A 83 11.54 -2.35 -8.22
CA THR A 83 12.91 -2.43 -8.71
C THR A 83 13.87 -1.85 -7.67
N ARG A 84 15.12 -2.34 -7.63
CA ARG A 84 16.12 -1.85 -6.66
C ARG A 84 16.31 -0.33 -6.69
N ARG A 85 16.21 0.25 -7.89
CA ARG A 85 16.35 1.69 -8.11
C ARG A 85 15.38 2.53 -7.26
N ALA A 86 14.19 2.02 -6.95
CA ALA A 86 13.23 2.71 -6.09
C ALA A 86 13.76 2.94 -4.66
N PHE A 87 14.74 2.15 -4.21
CA PHE A 87 15.38 2.27 -2.89
C PHE A 87 16.70 3.04 -2.92
N ASP A 88 17.28 3.26 -4.11
CA ASP A 88 18.57 3.96 -4.26
C ASP A 88 18.40 5.50 -4.26
N PHE A 89 17.17 6.01 -4.21
CA PHE A 89 16.84 7.45 -4.19
C PHE A 89 16.56 8.02 -2.79
N LEU A 90 16.70 7.20 -1.73
CA LEU A 90 16.60 7.61 -0.33
C LEU A 90 17.98 7.93 0.26
#